data_AF-A0A2N7QGF6-F1
#
_entry.id   AF-A0A2N7QGF6-F1
#
_cell.length_a   1.000
_cell.length_b   1.000
_cell.length_c   1.000
_cell.angle_alpha   90.00
_cell.angle_beta   90.00
_cell.angle_gamma   90.00
#
_symmetry.space_group_name_H-M   'P 1'
#
loop_
_entity.id
_entity.type
_entity.pdbx_description
1 polymer ?
#
loop_
_entity_poly.entity_id
_entity_poly.type
_entity_poly.pdbx_seq_one_letter_code
_entity_poly.pdbx_strand_id
1 'polypeptide(L)'
;EGNFIFSFRKILKFNFIPEEIEVRNSYLKIYKSKKPFRLKDLVETFSKLHPFYLNAKNVTLDYETPLEWIKFKKLNLKLKVDRYQALYELESRADLFESANFKGRFDYKNLFSENSLEIKNLNFSNIKKLADYGISGTSLDIKSEIVFEKDTLNLAFVILHPYIFLKRAPYEKLLGGYIEGVAFSNKYQTEIKLNPLIINYPKINGSLDLIKNNNGYKVLINAKELKFSDLENVLLKVFSENKDIRSLLTLLKGGEFYNIKIETSGKNIEDIFKIKNLVLKSTVNQGKIKISELPFDFENIQGEITFEKNILNFKGNASINKEVLLKVKKLDLDFSKKNPDLFIEGNFYSSAQSFINILSLLVKDPEYFKKYEFKGDLEGAIRLNGEITNIKGRIDLFLNNLLVKTPYSENPILIEKGTLAYNFDKIWAEKVSLSSKNIYIKDLTGELSLKNLDMDLIAKNIWISQKFIEELSEKNEKLKDFISKYHASFEEVYLDYLKYKDNLSFFKNEKSKKTDYLD
;
A
#
# COMPACT_ATOMS: atom_id res chain seq x y z
N GLU A 1 56.14 -21.68 -9.99
CA GLU A 1 56.80 -23.00 -10.20
C GLU A 1 55.76 -23.99 -10.71
N GLY A 2 56.14 -24.87 -11.63
CA GLY A 2 55.21 -25.86 -12.20
C GLY A 2 55.91 -27.19 -12.43
N ASN A 3 55.32 -28.28 -11.96
CA ASN A 3 55.78 -29.64 -12.20
C ASN A 3 54.79 -30.37 -13.09
N PHE A 4 55.29 -31.03 -14.12
CA PHE A 4 54.51 -31.85 -15.04
C PHE A 4 54.93 -33.31 -14.88
N ILE A 5 53.97 -34.16 -14.49
CA ILE A 5 54.21 -35.59 -14.30
C ILE A 5 53.52 -36.31 -15.45
N PHE A 6 54.28 -37.08 -16.22
CA PHE A 6 53.78 -37.79 -17.39
C PHE A 6 53.62 -39.29 -17.11
N SER A 7 52.53 -39.87 -17.61
CA SER A 7 52.33 -41.32 -17.56
C SER A 7 53.22 -42.02 -18.60
N PHE A 8 54.05 -42.97 -18.18
CA PHE A 8 54.82 -43.81 -19.11
C PHE A 8 53.91 -44.48 -20.15
N ARG A 9 52.72 -44.93 -19.73
CA ARG A 9 51.70 -45.53 -20.61
C ARG A 9 51.13 -44.54 -21.63
N LYS A 10 50.97 -43.25 -21.30
CA LYS A 10 50.51 -42.22 -22.25
C LYS A 10 51.61 -41.88 -23.26
N ILE A 11 52.87 -41.78 -22.80
CA ILE A 11 54.03 -41.54 -23.65
C ILE A 11 54.19 -42.66 -24.69
N LEU A 12 54.07 -43.92 -24.29
CA LEU A 12 54.11 -45.08 -25.20
C LEU A 12 53.00 -45.06 -26.28
N LYS A 13 51.93 -44.30 -26.06
CA LYS A 13 50.83 -44.09 -27.00
C LYS A 13 50.94 -42.77 -27.77
N PHE A 14 52.09 -42.10 -27.73
CA PHE A 14 52.32 -40.77 -28.31
C PHE A 14 51.33 -39.70 -27.80
N ASN A 15 50.80 -39.86 -26.58
CA ASN A 15 49.97 -38.87 -25.91
C ASN A 15 50.83 -38.10 -24.89
N PHE A 16 51.18 -36.87 -25.25
CA PHE A 16 52.02 -35.98 -24.42
C PHE A 16 51.20 -35.09 -23.48
N ILE A 17 49.97 -35.48 -23.13
CA ILE A 17 49.20 -34.81 -22.08
C ILE A 17 49.71 -35.33 -20.73
N PRO A 18 50.19 -34.46 -19.83
CA PRO A 18 50.63 -34.87 -18.49
C PRO A 18 49.49 -35.56 -17.74
N GLU A 19 49.85 -36.51 -16.88
CA GLU A 19 48.90 -37.17 -15.98
C GLU A 19 48.61 -36.28 -14.77
N GLU A 20 49.60 -35.54 -14.29
CA GLU A 20 49.45 -34.59 -13.20
C GLU A 20 50.20 -33.27 -13.49
N ILE A 21 49.54 -32.16 -13.14
CA ILE A 21 50.11 -30.82 -13.18
C ILE A 21 50.03 -30.24 -11.76
N GLU A 22 51.18 -29.90 -11.19
CA GLU A 22 51.24 -29.09 -9.98
C GLU A 22 51.71 -27.68 -10.33
N VAL A 23 50.96 -26.66 -9.91
CA VAL A 23 51.30 -25.26 -10.17
C VAL A 23 51.24 -24.47 -8.86
N ARG A 24 52.27 -23.66 -8.59
CA ARG A 24 52.34 -22.82 -7.39
C ARG A 24 52.73 -21.39 -7.72
N ASN A 25 52.08 -20.44 -7.03
CA ASN A 25 52.38 -19.00 -7.09
C ASN A 25 52.34 -18.45 -8.52
N SER A 26 51.37 -18.90 -9.32
CA SER A 26 51.23 -18.48 -10.72
C SER A 26 50.22 -17.35 -10.88
N TYR A 27 50.39 -16.58 -11.95
CA TYR A 27 49.45 -15.57 -12.38
C TYR A 27 48.81 -16.00 -13.70
N LEU A 28 47.47 -15.98 -13.74
CA LEU A 28 46.67 -16.30 -14.92
C LEU A 28 45.80 -15.10 -15.26
N LYS A 29 45.69 -14.81 -16.55
CA LYS A 29 44.80 -13.77 -17.06
C LYS A 29 43.92 -14.36 -18.15
N ILE A 30 42.63 -14.46 -17.88
CA ILE A 30 41.64 -15.09 -18.77
C ILE A 30 40.74 -13.99 -19.34
N TYR A 31 40.77 -13.87 -20.67
CA TYR A 31 39.92 -12.95 -21.43
C TYR A 31 38.58 -13.60 -21.75
N LYS A 32 37.55 -12.76 -21.86
CA LYS A 32 36.21 -13.22 -22.21
C LYS A 32 36.21 -13.74 -23.66
N SER A 33 35.82 -14.99 -23.84
CA SER A 33 35.61 -15.53 -25.18
C SER A 33 34.37 -14.91 -25.84
N LYS A 34 34.49 -14.49 -27.11
CA LYS A 34 33.33 -14.12 -27.94
C LYS A 34 32.50 -15.33 -28.37
N LYS A 35 33.10 -16.53 -28.35
CA LYS A 35 32.39 -17.78 -28.72
C LYS A 35 31.50 -18.22 -27.56
N PRO A 36 30.23 -18.60 -27.81
CA PRO A 36 29.37 -19.14 -26.78
C PRO A 36 29.96 -20.43 -26.23
N PHE A 37 29.82 -20.65 -24.93
CA PHE A 37 30.20 -21.91 -24.28
C PHE A 37 29.39 -23.06 -24.90
N ARG A 38 30.08 -24.16 -25.24
CA ARG A 38 29.47 -25.38 -25.77
C ARG A 38 29.80 -26.53 -24.84
N LEU A 39 28.77 -27.10 -24.19
CA LEU A 39 28.93 -28.23 -23.28
C LEU A 39 29.65 -29.41 -23.94
N LYS A 40 29.39 -29.65 -25.23
CA LYS A 40 30.04 -30.69 -26.03
C LYS A 40 31.57 -30.52 -26.07
N ASP A 41 32.06 -29.29 -26.22
CA ASP A 41 33.49 -29.00 -26.30
C ASP A 41 34.18 -29.29 -24.94
N LEU A 42 33.48 -29.01 -23.83
CA LEU A 42 33.95 -29.35 -22.48
C LEU A 42 34.01 -30.88 -22.28
N VAL A 43 32.94 -31.59 -22.66
CA VAL A 43 32.89 -33.07 -22.59
C VAL A 43 34.00 -33.71 -23.42
N GLU A 44 34.23 -33.23 -24.64
CA GLU A 44 35.30 -33.70 -25.52
C GLU A 44 36.68 -33.43 -24.91
N THR A 45 36.87 -32.25 -24.32
CA THR A 45 38.11 -31.87 -23.64
C THR A 45 38.40 -32.80 -22.47
N PHE A 46 37.45 -33.01 -21.55
CA PHE A 46 37.65 -33.91 -20.41
C PHE A 46 37.87 -35.37 -20.83
N SER A 47 37.16 -35.84 -21.86
CA SER A 47 37.34 -37.19 -22.40
C SER A 47 38.77 -37.42 -22.94
N LYS A 48 39.41 -36.40 -23.51
CA LYS A 48 40.79 -36.47 -24.01
C LYS A 48 41.85 -36.37 -22.91
N LEU A 49 41.53 -35.69 -21.81
CA LEU A 49 42.47 -35.46 -20.71
C LEU A 49 42.65 -36.71 -19.82
N HIS A 50 41.62 -37.54 -19.68
CA HIS A 50 41.62 -38.67 -18.75
C HIS A 50 42.82 -39.66 -18.90
N PRO A 51 43.41 -40.13 -17.78
CA PRO A 51 43.34 -39.57 -16.43
C PRO A 51 44.14 -38.28 -16.31
N PHE A 52 43.61 -37.29 -15.60
CA PHE A 52 44.31 -36.01 -15.40
C PHE A 52 44.06 -35.44 -14.01
N TYR A 53 45.11 -34.96 -13.37
CA TYR A 53 45.08 -34.30 -12.07
C TYR A 53 45.73 -32.92 -12.17
N LEU A 54 45.07 -31.90 -11.62
CA LEU A 54 45.61 -30.55 -11.51
C LEU A 54 45.52 -30.10 -10.05
N ASN A 55 46.66 -29.70 -9.51
CA ASN A 55 46.80 -29.14 -8.17
C ASN A 55 47.43 -27.75 -8.28
N ALA A 56 46.59 -26.73 -8.35
CA ALA A 56 47.02 -25.33 -8.38
C ALA A 56 46.94 -24.74 -6.97
N LYS A 57 48.02 -24.19 -6.45
CA LYS A 57 48.09 -23.58 -5.11
C LYS A 57 48.52 -22.13 -5.18
N ASN A 58 47.82 -21.27 -4.43
CA ASN A 58 48.11 -19.84 -4.33
C ASN A 58 48.23 -19.13 -5.70
N VAL A 59 47.31 -19.44 -6.62
CA VAL A 59 47.23 -18.80 -7.93
C VAL A 59 46.53 -17.44 -7.82
N THR A 60 46.97 -16.47 -8.62
CA THR A 60 46.22 -15.23 -8.87
C THR A 60 45.59 -15.34 -10.26
N LEU A 61 44.28 -15.15 -10.35
CA LEU A 61 43.52 -15.20 -11.60
C LEU A 61 42.79 -13.88 -11.82
N ASP A 62 43.11 -13.21 -12.91
CA ASP A 62 42.32 -12.07 -13.42
C ASP A 62 41.36 -12.61 -14.49
N TYR A 63 40.05 -12.44 -14.28
CA TYR A 63 39.01 -12.89 -15.20
C TYR A 63 38.18 -11.71 -15.73
N GLU A 64 38.06 -11.60 -17.05
CA GLU A 64 37.28 -10.56 -17.70
C GLU A 64 35.79 -10.92 -17.74
N THR A 65 34.94 -10.12 -17.10
CA THR A 65 33.47 -10.25 -17.15
C THR A 65 32.85 -9.19 -18.07
N PRO A 66 31.54 -9.30 -18.42
CA PRO A 66 30.86 -8.22 -19.14
C PRO A 66 30.79 -6.88 -18.38
N LEU A 67 31.02 -6.89 -17.07
CA LEU A 67 30.94 -5.70 -16.23
C LEU A 67 32.32 -5.10 -15.97
N GLU A 68 33.27 -5.94 -15.55
CA GLU A 68 34.63 -5.54 -15.16
C GLU A 68 35.57 -6.75 -15.02
N TRP A 69 36.84 -6.48 -14.72
CA TRP A 69 37.81 -7.53 -14.35
C TRP A 69 37.62 -7.94 -12.88
N ILE A 70 37.49 -9.24 -12.63
CA ILE A 70 37.47 -9.80 -11.28
C ILE A 70 38.83 -10.43 -10.99
N LYS A 71 39.47 -9.99 -9.91
CA LYS A 71 40.75 -10.51 -9.45
C LYS A 71 40.56 -11.51 -8.33
N PHE A 72 40.78 -12.78 -8.64
CA PHE A 72 40.84 -13.89 -7.70
C PHE A 72 42.27 -14.01 -7.15
N LYS A 73 42.41 -14.00 -5.83
CA LYS A 73 43.65 -14.07 -5.08
C LYS A 73 43.66 -15.37 -4.26
N LYS A 74 44.85 -15.90 -4.00
CA LYS A 74 45.05 -17.13 -3.20
C LYS A 74 44.17 -18.29 -3.69
N LEU A 75 44.02 -18.43 -5.01
CA LEU A 75 43.20 -19.47 -5.62
C LEU A 75 43.90 -20.82 -5.45
N ASN A 76 43.21 -21.74 -4.79
CA ASN A 76 43.59 -23.15 -4.69
C ASN A 76 42.57 -23.95 -5.49
N LEU A 77 43.04 -24.72 -6.47
CA LEU A 77 42.20 -25.56 -7.31
C LEU A 77 42.75 -26.99 -7.31
N LYS A 78 41.90 -27.94 -6.93
CA LYS A 78 42.11 -29.36 -7.20
C LYS A 78 41.11 -29.77 -8.27
N LEU A 79 41.60 -30.37 -9.34
CA LEU A 79 40.77 -30.94 -10.41
C LEU A 79 41.25 -32.35 -10.70
N LYS A 80 40.33 -33.31 -10.68
CA LYS A 80 40.57 -34.71 -11.03
C LYS A 80 39.63 -35.09 -12.16
N VAL A 81 40.16 -35.56 -13.28
CA VAL A 81 39.39 -36.00 -14.45
C VAL A 81 39.56 -37.52 -14.60
N ASP A 82 38.51 -38.24 -14.22
CA ASP A 82 38.36 -39.69 -14.39
C ASP A 82 37.76 -40.01 -15.76
N ARG A 83 37.38 -41.27 -16.02
CA ARG A 83 36.91 -41.72 -17.35
C ARG A 83 35.57 -41.12 -17.76
N TYR A 84 34.71 -40.86 -16.77
CA TYR A 84 33.32 -40.42 -16.98
C TYR A 84 32.94 -39.21 -16.13
N GLN A 85 33.83 -38.73 -15.27
CA GLN A 85 33.54 -37.64 -14.36
C GLN A 85 34.75 -36.74 -14.13
N ALA A 86 34.49 -35.48 -13.83
CA ALA A 86 35.47 -34.57 -13.27
C ALA A 86 35.04 -34.18 -11.85
N LEU A 87 35.97 -34.25 -10.89
CA LEU A 87 35.80 -33.74 -9.53
C LEU A 87 36.63 -32.48 -9.37
N TYR A 88 36.08 -31.45 -8.76
CA TYR A 88 36.81 -30.21 -8.51
C TYR A 88 36.50 -29.63 -7.14
N GLU A 89 37.50 -28.94 -6.60
CA GLU A 89 37.44 -28.17 -5.37
C GLU A 89 38.25 -26.89 -5.61
N LEU A 90 37.62 -25.75 -5.44
CA LEU A 90 38.18 -24.42 -5.64
C LEU A 90 37.95 -23.58 -4.39
N GLU A 91 39.02 -23.01 -3.86
CA GLU A 91 38.97 -22.00 -2.80
C GLU A 91 39.65 -20.73 -3.28
N SER A 92 39.05 -19.57 -3.04
CA SER A 92 39.64 -18.30 -3.46
C SER A 92 39.16 -17.12 -2.60
N ARG A 93 39.84 -15.98 -2.74
CA ARG A 93 39.42 -14.67 -2.26
C ARG A 93 39.33 -13.72 -3.44
N ALA A 94 38.45 -12.73 -3.40
CA ALA A 94 38.42 -11.70 -4.44
C ALA A 94 38.11 -10.34 -3.83
N ASP A 95 38.23 -9.28 -4.63
CA ASP A 95 37.83 -7.95 -4.16
C ASP A 95 36.31 -7.86 -3.91
N LEU A 96 35.53 -8.80 -4.45
CA LEU A 96 34.09 -8.91 -4.26
C LEU A 96 33.68 -9.81 -3.07
N PHE A 97 34.57 -10.65 -2.52
CA PHE A 97 34.20 -11.56 -1.44
C PHE A 97 35.42 -11.96 -0.59
N GLU A 98 35.21 -12.14 0.71
CA GLU A 98 36.30 -12.52 1.62
C GLU A 98 36.80 -13.94 1.34
N SER A 99 35.87 -14.86 1.07
CA SER A 99 36.18 -16.22 0.66
C SER A 99 35.07 -16.80 -0.21
N ALA A 100 35.46 -17.63 -1.17
CA ALA A 100 34.56 -18.49 -1.93
C ALA A 100 35.12 -19.92 -1.93
N ASN A 101 34.26 -20.89 -1.64
CA ASN A 101 34.51 -22.31 -1.79
C ASN A 101 33.51 -22.87 -2.81
N PHE A 102 34.02 -23.48 -3.88
CA PHE A 102 33.23 -24.10 -4.91
C PHE A 102 33.75 -25.51 -5.14
N LYS A 103 32.92 -26.51 -4.87
CA LYS A 103 33.27 -27.92 -5.05
C LYS A 103 32.16 -28.65 -5.74
N GLY A 104 32.50 -29.69 -6.48
CA GLY A 104 31.47 -30.43 -7.20
C GLY A 104 32.00 -31.57 -8.03
N ARG A 105 31.06 -32.19 -8.73
CA ARG A 105 31.31 -33.20 -9.74
C ARG A 105 30.58 -32.87 -11.02
N PHE A 106 31.18 -33.25 -12.13
CA PHE A 106 30.56 -33.23 -13.45
C PHE A 106 30.69 -34.61 -14.08
N ASP A 107 29.60 -35.36 -14.07
CA ASP A 107 29.43 -36.60 -14.82
C ASP A 107 29.06 -36.26 -16.27
N TYR A 108 30.08 -36.24 -17.12
CA TYR A 108 29.91 -35.91 -18.53
C TYR A 108 29.41 -37.09 -19.38
N LYS A 109 29.25 -38.30 -18.80
CA LYS A 109 28.55 -39.42 -19.45
C LYS A 109 27.04 -39.19 -19.42
N ASN A 110 26.52 -38.72 -18.29
CA ASN A 110 25.10 -38.48 -18.09
C ASN A 110 24.67 -37.01 -18.26
N LEU A 111 25.62 -36.11 -18.56
CA LEU A 111 25.41 -34.65 -18.61
C LEU A 111 24.80 -34.13 -17.31
N PHE A 112 25.42 -34.52 -16.21
CA PHE A 112 24.95 -34.27 -14.86
C PHE A 112 26.04 -33.57 -14.05
N SER A 113 25.68 -32.52 -13.32
CA SER A 113 26.60 -31.79 -12.43
C SER A 113 25.94 -31.54 -11.09
N GLU A 114 26.68 -31.74 -10.02
CA GLU A 114 26.32 -31.36 -8.65
C GLU A 114 27.42 -30.47 -8.10
N ASN A 115 27.05 -29.33 -7.54
CA ASN A 115 27.98 -28.32 -7.06
C ASN A 115 27.49 -27.75 -5.74
N SER A 116 28.43 -27.47 -4.86
CA SER A 116 28.23 -26.70 -3.64
C SER A 116 29.06 -25.42 -3.74
N LEU A 117 28.42 -24.29 -3.46
CA LEU A 117 29.02 -22.96 -3.46
C LEU A 117 28.79 -22.30 -2.11
N GLU A 118 29.87 -21.91 -1.44
CA GLU A 118 29.83 -21.07 -0.24
C GLU A 118 30.61 -19.79 -0.52
N ILE A 119 29.96 -18.63 -0.38
CA ILE A 119 30.59 -17.31 -0.48
C ILE A 119 30.37 -16.60 0.84
N LYS A 120 31.45 -16.05 1.43
CA LYS A 120 31.38 -15.21 2.63
C LYS A 120 31.63 -13.74 2.29
N ASN A 121 30.80 -12.89 2.86
CA ASN A 121 30.88 -11.43 2.76
C ASN A 121 30.96 -10.93 1.31
N LEU A 122 29.98 -11.30 0.48
CA LEU A 122 29.86 -10.81 -0.89
C LEU A 122 29.52 -9.32 -0.89
N ASN A 123 30.43 -8.52 -1.44
CA ASN A 123 30.37 -7.07 -1.49
C ASN A 123 30.45 -6.57 -2.93
N PHE A 124 29.38 -5.89 -3.36
CA PHE A 124 29.30 -5.30 -4.67
C PHE A 124 29.59 -3.79 -4.71
N SER A 125 30.23 -3.22 -3.69
CA SER A 125 30.56 -1.78 -3.61
C SER A 125 31.34 -1.26 -4.82
N ASN A 126 32.12 -2.12 -5.46
CA ASN A 126 32.99 -1.74 -6.57
C ASN A 126 32.27 -1.80 -7.94
N ILE A 127 31.04 -2.35 -8.00
CA ILE A 127 30.28 -2.46 -9.25
C ILE A 127 29.60 -1.12 -9.55
N LYS A 128 30.16 -0.37 -10.52
CA LYS A 128 29.68 0.97 -10.91
C LYS A 128 28.17 1.04 -11.19
N LYS A 129 27.59 0.03 -11.86
CA LYS A 129 26.15 0.01 -12.19
C LYS A 129 25.25 -0.02 -10.97
N LEU A 130 25.66 -0.65 -9.86
CA LEU A 130 24.86 -0.67 -8.63
C LEU A 130 24.92 0.68 -7.91
N ALA A 131 26.05 1.37 -8.05
CA ALA A 131 26.24 2.71 -7.54
C ALA A 131 25.23 3.71 -8.14
N ASP A 132 24.78 3.51 -9.38
CA ASP A 132 23.76 4.33 -10.05
C ASP A 132 22.38 4.20 -9.38
N TYR A 133 22.10 3.05 -8.78
CA TYR A 133 20.87 2.81 -7.98
C TYR A 133 21.00 3.27 -6.52
N GLY A 134 22.07 3.99 -6.18
CA GLY A 134 22.28 4.51 -4.82
C GLY A 134 22.79 3.48 -3.81
N ILE A 135 23.19 2.28 -4.25
CA ILE A 135 23.80 1.25 -3.40
C ILE A 135 25.31 1.55 -3.26
N SER A 136 25.80 1.72 -2.04
CA SER A 136 27.23 1.94 -1.75
C SER A 136 27.99 0.64 -1.49
N GLY A 137 27.29 -0.44 -1.11
CA GLY A 137 27.90 -1.75 -0.90
C GLY A 137 26.90 -2.78 -0.43
N THR A 138 27.37 -4.03 -0.35
CA THR A 138 26.60 -5.15 0.21
C THR A 138 27.48 -5.96 1.15
N SER A 139 26.85 -6.73 2.02
CA SER A 139 27.50 -7.79 2.77
C SER A 139 26.50 -8.90 2.92
N LEU A 140 26.80 -10.07 2.38
CA LEU A 140 25.91 -11.22 2.44
C LEU A 140 26.71 -12.51 2.31
N ASP A 141 26.30 -13.54 3.03
CA ASP A 141 26.86 -14.88 2.90
C ASP A 141 25.89 -15.74 2.10
N ILE A 142 26.40 -16.47 1.11
CA ILE A 142 25.61 -17.37 0.26
C ILE A 142 26.08 -18.79 0.49
N LYS A 143 25.15 -19.71 0.71
CA LYS A 143 25.36 -21.15 0.57
C LYS A 143 24.41 -21.66 -0.49
N SER A 144 24.89 -22.43 -1.45
CA SER A 144 24.05 -22.93 -2.53
C SER A 144 24.47 -24.33 -2.97
N GLU A 145 23.47 -25.16 -3.26
CA GLU A 145 23.61 -26.43 -3.96
C GLU A 145 23.03 -26.28 -5.37
N ILE A 146 23.83 -26.59 -6.39
CA ILE A 146 23.53 -26.37 -7.79
C ILE A 146 23.60 -27.71 -8.52
N VAL A 147 22.46 -28.18 -8.99
CA VAL A 147 22.33 -29.42 -9.76
C VAL A 147 21.92 -29.08 -11.18
N PHE A 148 22.74 -29.49 -12.14
CA PHE A 148 22.43 -29.41 -13.56
C PHE A 148 22.23 -30.83 -14.10
N GLU A 149 21.03 -31.15 -14.55
CA GLU A 149 20.72 -32.44 -15.16
C GLU A 149 20.09 -32.21 -16.54
N LYS A 150 20.79 -32.65 -17.59
CA LYS A 150 20.37 -32.50 -18.99
C LYS A 150 20.16 -31.03 -19.37
N ASP A 151 18.91 -30.56 -19.35
CA ASP A 151 18.50 -29.18 -19.68
C ASP A 151 17.82 -28.48 -18.49
N THR A 152 17.97 -29.04 -17.29
CA THR A 152 17.35 -28.52 -16.07
C THR A 152 18.41 -28.04 -15.09
N LEU A 153 18.20 -26.83 -14.58
CA LEU A 153 18.98 -26.23 -13.51
C LEU A 153 18.12 -26.20 -12.25
N ASN A 154 18.59 -26.85 -11.19
CA ASN A 154 18.04 -26.79 -9.85
C ASN A 154 19.07 -26.12 -8.95
N LEU A 155 18.65 -25.10 -8.21
CA LEU A 155 19.52 -24.33 -7.32
C LEU A 155 18.78 -24.16 -5.99
N ALA A 156 19.28 -24.80 -4.94
CA ALA A 156 18.86 -24.50 -3.57
C ALA A 156 19.87 -23.53 -2.97
N PHE A 157 19.41 -22.55 -2.20
CA PHE A 157 20.30 -21.57 -1.61
C PHE A 157 19.78 -20.99 -0.30
N VAL A 158 20.73 -20.53 0.49
CA VAL A 158 20.52 -19.78 1.72
C VAL A 158 21.37 -18.51 1.65
N ILE A 159 20.76 -17.37 1.92
CA ILE A 159 21.44 -16.08 2.06
C ILE A 159 21.33 -15.67 3.53
N LEU A 160 22.49 -15.54 4.17
CA LEU A 160 22.61 -15.10 5.55
C LEU A 160 23.04 -13.64 5.59
N HIS A 161 22.49 -12.90 6.55
CA HIS A 161 22.91 -11.54 6.84
C HIS A 161 22.89 -10.60 5.62
N PRO A 162 21.82 -10.56 4.79
CA PRO A 162 21.80 -9.74 3.57
C PRO A 162 21.72 -8.26 3.90
N TYR A 163 22.87 -7.60 4.06
CA TYR A 163 22.98 -6.17 4.31
C TYR A 163 23.20 -5.41 3.00
N ILE A 164 22.45 -4.33 2.83
CA ILE A 164 22.63 -3.33 1.78
C ILE A 164 22.97 -2.00 2.44
N PHE A 165 24.03 -1.37 1.94
CA PHE A 165 24.43 -0.03 2.34
C PHE A 165 24.03 0.93 1.23
N LEU A 166 23.41 2.06 1.58
CA LEU A 166 23.02 3.09 0.62
C LEU A 166 24.02 4.24 0.65
N LYS A 167 24.28 4.87 -0.49
CA LYS A 167 25.14 6.06 -0.59
C LYS A 167 24.68 7.20 0.32
N ARG A 168 23.36 7.41 0.44
CA ARG A 168 22.77 8.48 1.27
C ARG A 168 22.73 8.13 2.77
N ALA A 169 22.91 6.86 3.11
CA ALA A 169 22.91 6.35 4.49
C ALA A 169 23.94 5.22 4.62
N PRO A 170 25.24 5.50 4.44
CA PRO A 170 26.27 4.46 4.26
C PRO A 170 26.55 3.65 5.52
N TYR A 171 26.13 4.15 6.68
CA TYR A 171 26.28 3.48 7.98
C TYR A 171 25.04 2.71 8.40
N GLU A 172 23.93 2.86 7.70
CA GLU A 172 22.72 2.10 7.99
C GLU A 172 22.78 0.74 7.32
N LYS A 173 22.70 -0.31 8.14
CA LYS A 173 22.50 -1.67 7.69
C LYS A 173 21.04 -1.86 7.33
N LEU A 174 20.69 -1.50 6.09
CA LEU A 174 19.37 -1.76 5.56
C LEU A 174 19.32 -3.20 5.08
N LEU A 175 18.20 -3.86 5.35
CA LEU A 175 18.04 -5.28 5.10
C LEU A 175 19.03 -6.11 5.95
N GLY A 176 18.62 -7.31 6.32
CA GLY A 176 19.34 -8.20 7.21
C GLY A 176 18.40 -9.36 7.52
N GLY A 177 18.85 -10.40 8.21
CA GLY A 177 18.02 -11.58 8.45
C GLY A 177 18.44 -12.74 7.58
N TYR A 178 17.48 -13.37 6.90
CA TYR A 178 17.60 -14.74 6.42
C TYR A 178 16.70 -15.00 5.21
N ILE A 179 17.26 -15.55 4.14
CA ILE A 179 16.50 -15.94 2.93
C ILE A 179 16.85 -17.37 2.59
N GLU A 180 15.87 -18.26 2.55
CA GLU A 180 15.98 -19.55 1.87
C GLU A 180 15.27 -19.48 0.54
N GLY A 181 15.83 -20.14 -0.46
CA GLY A 181 15.14 -20.27 -1.72
C GLY A 181 15.54 -21.48 -2.54
N VAL A 182 14.65 -21.78 -3.48
CA VAL A 182 14.89 -22.74 -4.55
C VAL A 182 14.61 -22.05 -5.88
N ALA A 183 15.51 -22.22 -6.84
CA ALA A 183 15.33 -21.80 -8.21
C ALA A 183 15.39 -23.03 -9.12
N PHE A 184 14.41 -23.13 -10.00
CA PHE A 184 14.29 -24.15 -11.00
C PHE A 184 14.24 -23.49 -12.37
N SER A 185 14.99 -23.98 -13.35
CA SER A 185 14.92 -23.49 -14.71
C SER A 185 15.06 -24.62 -15.72
N ASN A 186 14.15 -24.65 -16.68
CA ASN A 186 14.20 -25.53 -17.84
C ASN A 186 13.81 -24.75 -19.12
N LYS A 187 13.67 -25.44 -20.26
CA LYS A 187 13.27 -24.83 -21.54
C LYS A 187 11.87 -24.19 -21.58
N TYR A 188 10.99 -24.52 -20.63
CA TYR A 188 9.59 -24.09 -20.60
C TYR A 188 9.30 -23.06 -19.50
N GLN A 189 10.02 -23.13 -18.39
CA GLN A 189 9.72 -22.37 -17.18
C GLN A 189 11.00 -22.09 -16.38
N THR A 190 11.04 -20.90 -15.80
CA THR A 190 11.93 -20.54 -14.69
C THR A 190 11.06 -20.19 -13.49
N GLU A 191 11.33 -20.78 -12.34
CA GLU A 191 10.62 -20.54 -11.08
C GLU A 191 11.64 -20.26 -9.98
N ILE A 192 11.39 -19.23 -9.18
CA ILE A 192 12.19 -18.89 -7.98
C ILE A 192 11.21 -18.79 -6.83
N LYS A 193 11.41 -19.60 -5.79
CA LYS A 193 10.63 -19.55 -4.54
C LYS A 193 11.55 -19.15 -3.41
N LEU A 194 11.17 -18.13 -2.67
CA LEU A 194 11.84 -17.67 -1.46
C LEU A 194 10.93 -17.97 -0.28
N ASN A 195 11.29 -18.92 0.56
CA ASN A 195 10.51 -19.29 1.74
C ASN A 195 11.38 -20.04 2.77
N PRO A 196 11.66 -19.46 3.95
CA PRO A 196 11.20 -18.14 4.38
C PRO A 196 12.02 -16.97 3.78
N LEU A 197 11.34 -15.84 3.59
CA LEU A 197 11.92 -14.51 3.35
C LEU A 197 11.81 -13.69 4.64
N ILE A 198 12.92 -13.53 5.36
CA ILE A 198 12.99 -12.80 6.63
C ILE A 198 13.93 -11.61 6.46
N ILE A 199 13.36 -10.41 6.54
CA ILE A 199 14.10 -9.15 6.49
C ILE A 199 13.90 -8.43 7.82
N ASN A 200 15.00 -7.99 8.45
CA ASN A 200 14.93 -7.34 9.76
C ASN A 200 14.50 -5.86 9.68
N TYR A 201 14.86 -5.16 8.61
CA TYR A 201 14.49 -3.75 8.42
C TYR A 201 14.37 -3.39 6.92
N PRO A 202 13.16 -3.01 6.42
CA PRO A 202 11.90 -3.01 7.15
C PRO A 202 11.53 -4.45 7.55
N LYS A 203 10.87 -4.63 8.70
CA LYS A 203 10.55 -5.97 9.20
C LYS A 203 9.58 -6.65 8.23
N ILE A 204 10.04 -7.70 7.55
CA ILE A 204 9.25 -8.52 6.63
C ILE A 204 9.47 -9.98 7.00
N ASN A 205 8.38 -10.73 7.15
CA ASN A 205 8.41 -12.18 7.31
C ASN A 205 7.37 -12.76 6.36
N GLY A 206 7.81 -13.55 5.39
CA GLY A 206 6.96 -13.94 4.29
C GLY A 206 7.56 -14.94 3.31
N SER A 207 6.98 -14.94 2.11
CA SER A 207 7.45 -15.71 0.96
C SER A 207 7.33 -14.89 -0.32
N LEU A 208 8.14 -15.23 -1.32
CA LEU A 208 8.06 -14.68 -2.66
C LEU A 208 8.22 -15.79 -3.69
N ASP A 209 7.27 -15.91 -4.60
CA ASP A 209 7.36 -16.79 -5.76
C ASP A 209 7.39 -15.95 -7.03
N LEU A 210 8.39 -16.19 -7.88
CA LEU A 210 8.52 -15.61 -9.20
C LEU A 210 8.49 -16.75 -10.22
N ILE A 211 7.51 -16.70 -11.13
CA ILE A 211 7.36 -17.68 -12.20
C ILE A 211 7.47 -16.95 -13.55
N LYS A 212 8.31 -17.47 -14.43
CA LYS A 212 8.43 -17.07 -15.83
C LYS A 212 8.16 -18.27 -16.71
N ASN A 213 7.22 -18.17 -17.64
CA ASN A 213 6.93 -19.18 -18.65
C ASN A 213 6.57 -18.51 -19.99
N ASN A 214 6.10 -19.29 -20.95
CA ASN A 214 5.68 -18.76 -22.27
C ASN A 214 4.54 -17.73 -22.20
N ASN A 215 3.75 -17.74 -21.12
CA ASN A 215 2.64 -16.81 -20.93
C ASN A 215 3.07 -15.48 -20.27
N GLY A 216 4.33 -15.39 -19.82
CA GLY A 216 4.90 -14.18 -19.21
C GLY A 216 5.45 -14.43 -17.82
N TYR A 217 5.33 -13.41 -16.97
CA TYR A 217 5.82 -13.35 -15.60
C TYR A 217 4.65 -13.31 -14.62
N LYS A 218 4.81 -13.99 -13.49
CA LYS A 218 3.90 -13.94 -12.35
C LYS A 218 4.72 -13.82 -11.07
N VAL A 219 4.33 -12.90 -10.20
CA VAL A 219 4.92 -12.70 -8.87
C VAL A 219 3.83 -12.85 -7.83
N LEU A 220 4.11 -13.65 -6.81
CA LEU A 220 3.27 -13.84 -5.62
C LEU A 220 4.11 -13.50 -4.39
N ILE A 221 3.65 -12.57 -3.57
CA ILE A 221 4.30 -12.20 -2.32
C ILE A 221 3.29 -12.39 -1.20
N ASN A 222 3.69 -13.13 -0.17
CA ASN A 222 2.94 -13.23 1.08
C ASN A 222 3.79 -12.63 2.19
N ALA A 223 3.23 -11.75 3.02
CA ALA A 223 3.91 -11.24 4.20
C ALA A 223 2.96 -11.24 5.40
N LYS A 224 3.46 -11.64 6.56
CA LYS A 224 2.67 -11.74 7.79
C LYS A 224 2.33 -10.38 8.37
N GLU A 225 3.32 -9.49 8.39
CA GLU A 225 3.26 -8.17 9.00
C GLU A 225 4.16 -7.21 8.19
N LEU A 226 3.73 -5.97 8.06
CA LEU A 226 4.53 -4.85 7.56
C LEU A 226 4.09 -3.57 8.26
N LYS A 227 5.03 -2.86 8.88
CA LYS A 227 4.78 -1.51 9.41
C LYS A 227 5.11 -0.48 8.34
N PHE A 228 4.14 0.36 8.02
CA PHE A 228 4.33 1.37 6.97
C PHE A 228 5.40 2.39 7.33
N SER A 229 5.57 2.73 8.61
CA SER A 229 6.63 3.65 9.08
C SER A 229 8.03 3.17 8.69
N ASP A 230 8.29 1.86 8.79
CA ASP A 230 9.59 1.28 8.44
C ASP A 230 9.81 1.34 6.92
N LEU A 231 8.73 1.08 6.16
CA LEU A 231 8.74 1.17 4.71
C LEU A 231 8.94 2.62 4.23
N GLU A 232 8.22 3.58 4.81
CA GLU A 232 8.32 5.01 4.51
C GLU A 232 9.76 5.51 4.66
N ASN A 233 10.41 5.18 5.78
CA ASN A 233 11.81 5.53 6.04
C ASN A 233 12.74 4.98 4.97
N VAL A 234 12.54 3.74 4.52
CA VAL A 234 13.35 3.11 3.48
C VAL A 234 13.08 3.73 2.12
N LEU A 235 11.81 3.93 1.75
CA LEU A 235 11.41 4.53 0.49
C LEU A 235 11.94 5.96 0.34
N LEU A 236 11.87 6.77 1.40
CA LEU A 236 12.42 8.13 1.40
C LEU A 236 13.94 8.15 1.26
N LYS A 237 14.65 7.14 1.77
CA LYS A 237 16.12 7.04 1.64
C LYS A 237 16.55 6.53 0.26
N VAL A 238 15.87 5.51 -0.26
CA VAL A 238 16.20 4.88 -1.55
C VAL A 238 15.76 5.75 -2.72
N PHE A 239 14.54 6.30 -2.66
CA PHE A 239 13.90 6.99 -3.77
C PHE A 239 13.67 8.47 -3.46
N SER A 240 14.59 9.11 -2.74
CA SER A 240 14.38 10.46 -2.23
C SER A 240 14.09 11.49 -3.32
N GLU A 241 14.50 11.29 -4.58
CA GLU A 241 14.26 12.23 -5.69
C GLU A 241 13.04 11.88 -6.54
N ASN A 242 12.41 10.72 -6.29
CA ASN A 242 11.23 10.30 -7.02
C ASN A 242 10.01 11.07 -6.50
N LYS A 243 9.51 12.00 -7.34
CA LYS A 243 8.34 12.84 -7.02
C LYS A 243 7.09 11.99 -6.77
N ASP A 244 6.90 10.91 -7.50
CA ASP A 244 5.72 10.05 -7.38
C ASP A 244 5.70 9.33 -6.02
N ILE A 245 6.86 8.83 -5.58
CA ILE A 245 7.00 8.20 -4.26
C ILE A 245 6.77 9.22 -3.15
N ARG A 246 7.33 10.43 -3.25
CA ARG A 246 7.05 11.50 -2.27
C ARG A 246 5.56 11.83 -2.21
N SER A 247 4.91 12.01 -3.36
CA SER A 247 3.46 12.27 -3.42
C SER A 247 2.67 11.14 -2.76
N LEU A 248 3.01 9.88 -3.01
CA LEU A 248 2.35 8.74 -2.38
C LEU A 248 2.50 8.73 -0.84
N LEU A 249 3.71 9.01 -0.35
CA LEU A 249 4.00 9.09 1.09
C LEU A 249 3.37 10.31 1.76
N THR A 250 3.00 11.36 1.01
CA THR A 250 2.19 12.45 1.58
C THR A 250 0.73 12.05 1.82
N LEU A 251 0.22 11.09 1.04
CA LEU A 251 -1.17 10.62 1.11
C LEU A 251 -1.36 9.50 2.15
N LEU A 252 -0.50 8.49 2.10
CA LEU A 252 -0.53 7.35 3.02
C LEU A 252 0.37 7.63 4.21
N LYS A 253 -0.18 7.64 5.41
CA LYS A 253 0.59 7.90 6.63
C LYS A 253 0.36 6.78 7.64
N GLY A 254 1.44 6.08 7.97
CA GLY A 254 1.39 5.00 8.97
C GLY A 254 0.47 3.83 8.59
N GLY A 255 0.21 2.98 9.58
CA GLY A 255 -0.56 1.75 9.42
C GLY A 255 0.29 0.50 9.59
N GLU A 256 -0.33 -0.50 10.21
CA GLU A 256 0.21 -1.85 10.37
C GLU A 256 -0.59 -2.79 9.49
N PHE A 257 0.07 -3.41 8.53
CA PHE A 257 -0.53 -4.29 7.55
C PHE A 257 -0.25 -5.75 7.93
N TYR A 258 -1.29 -6.58 7.88
CA TYR A 258 -1.21 -8.00 8.23
C TYR A 258 -1.81 -8.87 7.14
N ASN A 259 -1.36 -10.13 7.06
CA ASN A 259 -1.85 -11.12 6.10
C ASN A 259 -1.78 -10.60 4.65
N ILE A 260 -0.69 -9.90 4.33
CA ILE A 260 -0.48 -9.22 3.06
C ILE A 260 -0.29 -10.27 1.98
N LYS A 261 -1.07 -10.15 0.91
CA LYS A 261 -0.94 -10.93 -0.31
C LYS A 261 -0.85 -9.98 -1.49
N ILE A 262 0.24 -10.06 -2.24
CA ILE A 262 0.44 -9.30 -3.47
C ILE A 262 0.56 -10.31 -4.60
N GLU A 263 -0.23 -10.11 -5.65
CA GLU A 263 -0.13 -10.84 -6.90
C GLU A 263 0.02 -9.84 -8.04
N THR A 264 0.95 -10.10 -8.95
CA THR A 264 1.08 -9.35 -10.19
C THR A 264 1.50 -10.26 -11.33
N SER A 265 1.05 -9.94 -12.54
CA SER A 265 1.38 -10.70 -13.75
C SER A 265 1.53 -9.80 -14.97
N GLY A 266 2.32 -10.22 -15.95
CA GLY A 266 2.61 -9.41 -17.13
C GLY A 266 3.37 -10.18 -18.21
N LYS A 267 3.35 -9.69 -19.46
CA LYS A 267 4.09 -10.36 -20.55
C LYS A 267 5.61 -10.17 -20.42
N ASN A 268 6.02 -9.08 -19.77
CA ASN A 268 7.41 -8.74 -19.49
C ASN A 268 7.58 -8.22 -18.05
N ILE A 269 8.83 -7.95 -17.64
CA ILE A 269 9.15 -7.46 -16.30
C ILE A 269 8.59 -6.04 -16.07
N GLU A 270 8.47 -5.20 -17.08
CA GLU A 270 7.89 -3.86 -16.91
C GLU A 270 6.39 -3.94 -16.61
N ASP A 271 5.70 -4.91 -17.21
CA ASP A 271 4.27 -5.13 -17.02
C ASP A 271 3.93 -5.56 -15.59
N ILE A 272 4.80 -6.30 -14.89
CA ILE A 272 4.52 -6.70 -13.50
C ILE A 272 4.53 -5.52 -12.52
N PHE A 273 5.12 -4.38 -12.90
CA PHE A 273 5.13 -3.16 -12.08
C PHE A 273 3.99 -2.19 -12.42
N LYS A 274 3.15 -2.52 -13.42
CA LYS A 274 2.00 -1.67 -13.76
C LYS A 274 0.88 -1.87 -12.75
N ILE A 275 0.39 -0.76 -12.19
CA ILE A 275 -0.69 -0.73 -11.19
C ILE A 275 -1.92 -1.56 -11.62
N LYS A 276 -2.30 -1.51 -12.91
CA LYS A 276 -3.45 -2.28 -13.44
C LYS A 276 -3.33 -3.80 -13.29
N ASN A 277 -2.11 -4.31 -13.15
CA ASN A 277 -1.82 -5.74 -13.01
C ASN A 277 -1.61 -6.14 -11.54
N LEU A 278 -1.61 -5.18 -10.61
CA LEU A 278 -1.41 -5.40 -9.20
C LEU A 278 -2.73 -5.82 -8.54
N VAL A 279 -2.67 -6.91 -7.80
CA VAL A 279 -3.70 -7.34 -6.85
C VAL A 279 -3.09 -7.34 -5.46
N LEU A 280 -3.63 -6.54 -4.55
CA LEU A 280 -3.23 -6.49 -3.13
C LEU A 280 -4.42 -6.93 -2.28
N LYS A 281 -4.19 -7.77 -1.27
CA LYS A 281 -5.15 -8.07 -0.20
C LYS A 281 -4.42 -7.99 1.13
N SER A 282 -4.98 -7.28 2.10
CA SER A 282 -4.39 -7.14 3.42
C SER A 282 -5.46 -6.80 4.46
N THR A 283 -5.17 -7.09 5.72
CA THR A 283 -5.81 -6.43 6.85
C THR A 283 -4.96 -5.23 7.25
N VAL A 284 -5.59 -4.10 7.55
CA VAL A 284 -4.91 -2.91 8.09
C VAL A 284 -5.36 -2.67 9.52
N ASN A 285 -4.45 -2.21 10.35
CA ASN A 285 -4.72 -1.67 11.68
C ASN A 285 -4.05 -0.31 11.83
N GLN A 286 -4.71 0.60 12.55
CA GLN A 286 -4.22 1.96 12.82
C GLN A 286 -3.73 2.71 11.56
N GLY A 287 -4.36 2.48 10.41
CA GLY A 287 -4.04 3.19 9.19
C GLY A 287 -4.49 4.65 9.24
N LYS A 288 -3.78 5.52 8.52
CA LYS A 288 -4.18 6.90 8.30
C LYS A 288 -4.02 7.28 6.82
N ILE A 289 -5.06 7.90 6.27
CA ILE A 289 -5.13 8.37 4.89
C ILE A 289 -5.44 9.86 4.92
N LYS A 290 -4.60 10.63 4.24
CA LYS A 290 -4.80 12.05 3.99
C LYS A 290 -4.96 12.25 2.49
N ILE A 291 -6.10 12.80 2.07
CA ILE A 291 -6.37 13.13 0.67
C ILE A 291 -6.45 14.65 0.61
N SER A 292 -5.54 15.28 -0.13
CA SER A 292 -5.37 16.74 -0.15
C SER A 292 -6.64 17.49 -0.56
N GLU A 293 -7.44 16.87 -1.42
CA GLU A 293 -8.67 17.39 -2.00
C GLU A 293 -9.89 17.16 -1.11
N LEU A 294 -9.80 16.29 -0.10
CA LEU A 294 -10.82 16.14 0.93
C LEU A 294 -10.52 17.10 2.08
N PRO A 295 -11.53 17.76 2.67
CA PRO A 295 -11.31 18.67 3.77
C PRO A 295 -11.10 17.95 5.12
N PHE A 296 -11.08 16.61 5.13
CA PHE A 296 -10.91 15.80 6.33
C PHE A 296 -9.98 14.61 6.08
N ASP A 297 -9.37 14.13 7.17
CA ASP A 297 -8.48 12.97 7.18
C ASP A 297 -9.24 11.73 7.70
N PHE A 298 -8.90 10.56 7.15
CA PHE A 298 -9.32 9.28 7.71
C PHE A 298 -8.22 8.74 8.62
N GLU A 299 -8.58 8.43 9.86
CA GLU A 299 -7.66 7.92 10.88
C GLU A 299 -8.23 6.67 11.55
N ASN A 300 -7.38 5.96 12.30
CA ASN A 300 -7.75 4.71 12.99
C ASN A 300 -8.40 3.69 12.05
N ILE A 301 -7.92 3.62 10.81
CA ILE A 301 -8.45 2.71 9.79
C ILE A 301 -8.11 1.28 10.21
N GLN A 302 -9.15 0.48 10.40
CA GLN A 302 -9.05 -0.92 10.81
C GLN A 302 -10.02 -1.77 9.99
N GLY A 303 -9.51 -2.72 9.23
CA GLY A 303 -10.36 -3.58 8.41
C GLY A 303 -9.63 -4.24 7.25
N GLU A 304 -10.40 -4.66 6.26
CA GLU A 304 -9.91 -5.33 5.06
C GLU A 304 -9.67 -4.30 3.96
N ILE A 305 -8.50 -4.37 3.34
CA ILE A 305 -8.12 -3.61 2.15
C ILE A 305 -7.89 -4.57 1.00
N THR A 306 -8.47 -4.25 -0.15
CA THR A 306 -8.15 -4.92 -1.42
C THR A 306 -7.86 -3.89 -2.50
N PHE A 307 -6.83 -4.12 -3.30
CA PHE A 307 -6.56 -3.34 -4.50
C PHE A 307 -6.64 -4.28 -5.69
N GLU A 308 -7.51 -4.03 -6.65
CA GLU A 308 -7.63 -4.84 -7.86
C GLU A 308 -8.20 -3.97 -8.99
N LYS A 309 -7.67 -4.13 -10.22
CA LYS A 309 -8.16 -3.40 -11.41
C LYS A 309 -8.21 -1.87 -11.22
N ASN A 310 -7.17 -1.31 -10.58
CA ASN A 310 -7.05 0.11 -10.23
C ASN A 310 -8.04 0.63 -9.17
N ILE A 311 -8.77 -0.26 -8.48
CA ILE A 311 -9.73 0.14 -7.44
C ILE A 311 -9.21 -0.31 -6.07
N LEU A 312 -9.04 0.64 -5.16
CA LEU A 312 -8.79 0.37 -3.75
C LEU A 312 -10.13 0.27 -3.03
N ASN A 313 -10.48 -0.92 -2.55
CA ASN A 313 -11.66 -1.17 -1.75
C ASN A 313 -11.28 -1.32 -0.28
N PHE A 314 -12.06 -0.71 0.61
CA PHE A 314 -11.93 -0.85 2.06
C PHE A 314 -13.28 -1.16 2.71
N LYS A 315 -13.25 -2.03 3.73
CA LYS A 315 -14.38 -2.33 4.59
C LYS A 315 -13.89 -2.52 6.02
N GLY A 316 -14.54 -1.85 6.97
CA GLY A 316 -14.12 -1.90 8.37
C GLY A 316 -14.55 -0.67 9.16
N ASN A 317 -13.71 -0.26 10.10
CA ASN A 317 -13.92 0.93 10.92
C ASN A 317 -12.88 1.99 10.56
N ALA A 318 -13.28 3.25 10.61
CA ALA A 318 -12.42 4.41 10.49
C ALA A 318 -12.95 5.51 11.41
N SER A 319 -12.16 6.57 11.56
CA SER A 319 -12.59 7.81 12.19
C SER A 319 -12.29 8.98 11.26
N ILE A 320 -13.21 9.93 11.15
CA ILE A 320 -12.98 11.17 10.42
C ILE A 320 -12.51 12.21 11.43
N ASN A 321 -11.32 12.78 11.21
CA ASN A 321 -10.67 13.75 12.10
C ASN A 321 -10.61 13.32 13.59
N LYS A 322 -10.59 12.00 13.86
CA LYS A 322 -10.68 11.37 15.21
C LYS A 322 -11.98 11.59 15.99
N GLU A 323 -12.92 12.37 15.48
CA GLU A 323 -14.13 12.76 16.21
C GLU A 323 -15.38 12.00 15.78
N VAL A 324 -15.45 11.60 14.50
CA VAL A 324 -16.62 10.89 13.95
C VAL A 324 -16.23 9.45 13.65
N LEU A 325 -16.80 8.52 14.41
CA LEU A 325 -16.61 7.09 14.21
C LEU A 325 -17.42 6.65 13.00
N LEU A 326 -16.78 5.94 12.07
CA LEU A 326 -17.39 5.49 10.83
C LEU A 326 -17.22 3.97 10.68
N LYS A 327 -18.34 3.26 10.63
CA LYS A 327 -18.40 1.85 10.22
C LYS A 327 -18.61 1.80 8.70
N VAL A 328 -17.52 1.67 7.97
CA VAL A 328 -17.47 1.64 6.50
C VAL A 328 -17.97 0.28 6.01
N LYS A 329 -19.13 0.30 5.34
CA LYS A 329 -19.65 -0.87 4.62
C LYS A 329 -18.87 -1.08 3.32
N LYS A 330 -18.55 0.02 2.63
CA LYS A 330 -17.82 0.03 1.38
C LYS A 330 -17.15 1.39 1.18
N LEU A 331 -15.85 1.39 0.90
CA LEU A 331 -15.13 2.55 0.39
C LEU A 331 -14.37 2.11 -0.85
N ASP A 332 -14.63 2.75 -1.99
CA ASP A 332 -13.93 2.49 -3.24
C ASP A 332 -13.22 3.78 -3.68
N LEU A 333 -11.94 3.66 -4.01
CA LEU A 333 -11.14 4.70 -4.65
C LEU A 333 -10.68 4.18 -6.01
N ASP A 334 -11.25 4.72 -7.09
CA ASP A 334 -10.95 4.31 -8.47
C ASP A 334 -9.89 5.23 -9.09
N PHE A 335 -8.70 4.65 -9.35
CA PHE A 335 -7.56 5.33 -9.95
C PHE A 335 -7.52 5.22 -11.49
N SER A 336 -8.60 4.76 -12.13
CA SER A 336 -8.66 4.60 -13.59
C SER A 336 -8.74 5.94 -14.34
N LYS A 337 -9.11 7.02 -13.65
CA LYS A 337 -9.22 8.38 -14.18
C LYS A 337 -8.13 9.29 -13.61
N LYS A 338 -7.88 10.42 -14.28
CA LYS A 338 -6.90 11.43 -13.81
C LYS A 338 -7.26 12.00 -12.44
N ASN A 339 -8.54 12.30 -12.21
CA ASN A 339 -9.10 12.60 -10.89
C ASN A 339 -9.76 11.32 -10.38
N PRO A 340 -9.32 10.75 -9.25
CA PRO A 340 -9.92 9.53 -8.74
C PRO A 340 -11.38 9.75 -8.35
N ASP A 341 -12.21 8.74 -8.59
CA ASP A 341 -13.58 8.71 -8.06
C ASP A 341 -13.56 8.09 -6.66
N LEU A 342 -14.30 8.70 -5.74
CA LEU A 342 -14.52 8.21 -4.40
C LEU A 342 -15.96 7.73 -4.26
N PHE A 343 -16.13 6.53 -3.72
CA PHE A 343 -17.41 6.06 -3.19
C PHE A 343 -17.22 5.70 -1.72
N ILE A 344 -18.09 6.19 -0.85
CA ILE A 344 -18.12 5.82 0.57
C ILE A 344 -19.56 5.50 0.94
N GLU A 345 -19.77 4.37 1.61
CA GLU A 345 -21.01 4.00 2.24
C GLU A 345 -20.72 3.46 3.64
N GLY A 346 -21.39 4.00 4.64
CA GLY A 346 -21.22 3.57 6.03
C GLY A 346 -22.22 4.17 6.98
N ASN A 347 -22.17 3.69 8.22
CA ASN A 347 -22.90 4.29 9.33
C ASN A 347 -21.92 5.05 10.20
N PHE A 348 -22.33 6.20 10.73
CA PHE A 348 -21.48 6.99 11.63
C PHE A 348 -22.12 7.14 13.02
N TYR A 349 -21.25 7.39 14.01
CA TYR A 349 -21.58 7.73 15.38
C TYR A 349 -20.66 8.86 15.84
N SER A 350 -21.22 9.90 16.44
CA SER A 350 -20.45 11.05 16.91
C SER A 350 -21.25 11.95 17.85
N SER A 351 -20.56 12.86 18.54
CA SER A 351 -21.28 14.02 19.10
C SER A 351 -21.87 14.86 17.97
N ALA A 352 -23.03 15.46 18.20
CA ALA A 352 -23.68 16.30 17.20
C ALA A 352 -22.79 17.49 16.79
N GLN A 353 -22.08 18.09 17.75
CA GLN A 353 -21.17 19.20 17.47
C GLN A 353 -20.01 18.77 16.55
N SER A 354 -19.39 17.63 16.83
CA SER A 354 -18.31 17.08 15.99
C SER A 354 -18.79 16.79 14.57
N PHE A 355 -19.98 16.20 14.42
CA PHE A 355 -20.53 15.94 13.09
C PHE A 355 -20.79 17.22 12.30
N ILE A 356 -21.37 18.23 12.94
CA ILE A 356 -21.66 19.52 12.32
C ILE A 356 -20.37 20.23 11.91
N ASN A 357 -19.29 20.11 12.70
CA ASN A 357 -17.98 20.64 12.32
C ASN A 357 -17.49 20.00 11.01
N ILE A 358 -17.67 18.69 10.82
CA ILE A 358 -17.30 18.01 9.57
C ILE A 358 -18.22 18.38 8.42
N LEU A 359 -19.54 18.43 8.65
CA LEU A 359 -20.51 18.90 7.66
C LEU A 359 -20.19 20.31 7.16
N SER A 360 -19.77 21.22 8.05
CA SER A 360 -19.46 22.60 7.68
C SER A 360 -18.35 22.66 6.61
N LEU A 361 -17.43 21.70 6.61
CA LEU A 361 -16.36 21.59 5.62
C LEU A 361 -16.85 21.13 4.23
N LEU A 362 -18.04 20.54 4.16
CA LEU A 362 -18.65 20.05 2.92
C LEU A 362 -19.66 21.04 2.31
N VAL A 363 -20.05 22.08 3.05
CA VAL A 363 -21.03 23.08 2.60
C VAL A 363 -20.30 24.33 2.09
N LYS A 364 -20.89 25.04 1.13
CA LYS A 364 -20.30 26.24 0.51
C LYS A 364 -20.05 27.40 1.49
N ASP A 365 -20.91 27.54 2.50
CA ASP A 365 -20.82 28.61 3.50
C ASP A 365 -20.74 28.01 4.92
N PRO A 366 -19.52 27.74 5.44
CA PRO A 366 -19.32 27.12 6.75
C PRO A 366 -19.68 28.03 7.93
N GLU A 367 -19.68 29.37 7.74
CA GLU A 367 -19.92 30.33 8.82
C GLU A 367 -21.35 30.25 9.37
N TYR A 368 -22.29 29.75 8.56
CA TYR A 368 -23.68 29.58 8.96
C TYR A 368 -23.82 28.70 10.21
N PHE A 369 -23.08 27.59 10.29
CA PHE A 369 -23.19 26.63 11.39
C PHE A 369 -22.58 27.13 12.71
N LYS A 370 -21.66 28.09 12.68
CA LYS A 370 -21.00 28.61 13.89
C LYS A 370 -21.96 29.35 14.84
N LYS A 371 -23.11 29.81 14.33
CA LYS A 371 -24.13 30.50 15.12
C LYS A 371 -25.05 29.55 15.89
N TYR A 372 -24.92 28.24 15.66
CA TYR A 372 -25.73 27.20 16.28
C TYR A 372 -24.88 26.36 17.22
N GLU A 373 -25.43 26.01 18.39
CA GLU A 373 -24.80 25.05 19.30
C GLU A 373 -25.63 23.75 19.28
N PHE A 374 -24.96 22.62 19.07
CA PHE A 374 -25.60 21.31 19.06
C PHE A 374 -25.07 20.46 20.22
N LYS A 375 -25.96 19.89 21.03
CA LYS A 375 -25.60 19.00 22.15
C LYS A 375 -26.40 17.71 22.10
N GLY A 376 -25.70 16.59 22.28
CA GLY A 376 -26.25 15.24 22.19
C GLY A 376 -25.41 14.37 21.25
N ASP A 377 -25.76 13.10 21.19
CA ASP A 377 -25.16 12.14 20.28
C ASP A 377 -25.94 12.10 18.96
N LEU A 378 -25.24 11.78 17.88
CA LEU A 378 -25.79 11.71 16.54
C LEU A 378 -25.34 10.41 15.87
N GLU A 379 -26.33 9.70 15.36
CA GLU A 379 -26.16 8.50 14.57
C GLU A 379 -26.73 8.71 13.17
N GLY A 380 -26.17 8.03 12.19
CA GLY A 380 -26.66 8.17 10.83
C GLY A 380 -26.00 7.27 9.82
N ALA A 381 -26.37 7.48 8.57
CA ALA A 381 -25.76 6.85 7.41
C ALA A 381 -25.19 7.92 6.48
N ILE A 382 -24.04 7.62 5.89
CA ILE A 382 -23.38 8.47 4.91
C ILE A 382 -23.17 7.66 3.63
N ARG A 383 -23.55 8.27 2.50
CA ARG A 383 -23.27 7.77 1.16
C ARG A 383 -22.73 8.88 0.30
N LEU A 384 -21.43 8.87 0.04
CA LEU A 384 -20.75 9.84 -0.82
C LEU A 384 -20.32 9.18 -2.13
N ASN A 385 -20.43 9.90 -3.25
CA ASN A 385 -19.99 9.44 -4.56
C ASN A 385 -19.52 10.59 -5.49
N GLY A 386 -18.60 10.29 -6.40
CA GLY A 386 -18.15 11.18 -7.47
C GLY A 386 -16.65 11.43 -7.45
N GLU A 387 -16.19 12.32 -8.34
CA GLU A 387 -14.80 12.78 -8.36
C GLU A 387 -14.45 13.42 -7.02
N ILE A 388 -13.25 13.16 -6.48
CA ILE A 388 -12.83 13.70 -5.16
C ILE A 388 -12.99 15.24 -5.08
N THR A 389 -12.81 15.94 -6.21
CA THR A 389 -12.96 17.41 -6.30
C THR A 389 -14.40 17.91 -6.32
N ASN A 390 -15.39 17.02 -6.50
CA ASN A 390 -16.82 17.38 -6.60
C ASN A 390 -17.71 16.24 -6.09
N ILE A 391 -17.48 15.85 -4.83
CA ILE A 391 -18.23 14.79 -4.19
C ILE A 391 -19.68 15.23 -3.94
N LYS A 392 -20.61 14.35 -4.28
CA LYS A 392 -22.02 14.46 -3.93
C LYS A 392 -22.42 13.28 -3.06
N GLY A 393 -23.67 13.26 -2.60
CA GLY A 393 -24.12 12.15 -1.81
C GLY A 393 -25.42 12.37 -1.08
N ARG A 394 -25.62 11.54 -0.06
CA ARG A 394 -26.74 11.60 0.88
C ARG A 394 -26.23 11.31 2.28
N ILE A 395 -26.71 12.09 3.24
CA ILE A 395 -26.48 11.93 4.66
C ILE A 395 -27.84 11.79 5.33
N ASP A 396 -28.06 10.67 6.00
CA ASP A 396 -29.25 10.42 6.80
C ASP A 396 -28.87 10.52 8.29
N LEU A 397 -29.64 11.27 9.05
CA LEU A 397 -29.47 11.52 10.48
C LEU A 397 -30.63 10.88 11.24
N PHE A 398 -30.33 10.06 12.23
CA PHE A 398 -31.29 9.52 13.18
C PHE A 398 -31.24 10.40 14.43
N LEU A 399 -32.24 11.28 14.56
CA LEU A 399 -32.31 12.23 15.66
C LEU A 399 -32.91 11.56 16.88
N ASN A 400 -32.26 11.73 18.03
CA ASN A 400 -32.75 11.25 19.32
C ASN A 400 -32.20 12.15 20.42
N ASN A 401 -33.08 12.83 21.14
CA ASN A 401 -32.72 13.76 22.24
C ASN A 401 -31.61 14.76 21.90
N LEU A 402 -31.68 15.37 20.71
CA LEU A 402 -30.70 16.36 20.26
C LEU A 402 -31.13 17.76 20.70
N LEU A 403 -30.29 18.45 21.46
CA LEU A 403 -30.54 19.83 21.88
C LEU A 403 -29.87 20.81 20.91
N VAL A 404 -30.63 21.75 20.37
CA VAL A 404 -30.16 22.77 19.43
C VAL A 404 -30.43 24.15 20.00
N LYS A 405 -29.38 24.96 20.13
CA LYS A 405 -29.50 26.39 20.43
C LYS A 405 -29.31 27.17 19.13
N THR A 406 -30.26 28.05 18.83
CA THR A 406 -30.25 28.87 17.62
C THR A 406 -30.06 30.33 17.98
N PRO A 407 -29.56 31.19 17.08
CA PRO A 407 -29.46 32.63 17.33
C PRO A 407 -30.84 33.33 17.32
N TYR A 408 -31.90 32.62 16.92
CA TYR A 408 -33.24 33.18 16.74
C TYR A 408 -34.18 32.92 17.92
N SER A 409 -33.78 32.09 18.88
CA SER A 409 -34.55 31.79 20.09
C SER A 409 -33.64 31.73 21.32
N GLU A 410 -34.08 32.35 22.41
CA GLU A 410 -33.38 32.29 23.70
C GLU A 410 -33.43 30.90 24.32
N ASN A 411 -34.51 30.15 24.05
CA ASN A 411 -34.71 28.82 24.61
C ASN A 411 -34.14 27.75 23.65
N PRO A 412 -33.39 26.77 24.15
CA PRO A 412 -32.95 25.66 23.32
C PRO A 412 -34.15 24.84 22.84
N ILE A 413 -34.00 24.25 21.65
CA ILE A 413 -34.98 23.36 21.03
C ILE A 413 -34.48 21.93 21.23
N LEU A 414 -35.26 21.10 21.92
CA LEU A 414 -35.04 19.68 22.03
C LEU A 414 -35.70 18.98 20.84
N ILE A 415 -34.91 18.28 20.05
CA ILE A 415 -35.40 17.34 19.05
C ILE A 415 -35.45 15.97 19.70
N GLU A 416 -36.65 15.54 20.08
CA GLU A 416 -36.86 14.30 20.82
C GLU A 416 -36.57 13.08 19.95
N LYS A 417 -37.08 13.08 18.73
CA LYS A 417 -36.89 11.99 17.76
C LYS A 417 -37.18 12.44 16.34
N GLY A 418 -36.71 11.67 15.35
CA GLY A 418 -37.09 11.80 13.95
C GLY A 418 -35.93 11.48 13.03
N THR A 419 -36.11 11.71 11.73
CA THR A 419 -35.03 11.54 10.76
C THR A 419 -34.88 12.77 9.87
N LEU A 420 -33.62 13.15 9.61
CA LEU A 420 -33.29 14.15 8.61
C LEU A 420 -32.46 13.51 7.50
N ALA A 421 -32.76 13.80 6.25
CA ALA A 421 -31.94 13.41 5.11
C ALA A 421 -31.46 14.66 4.38
N TYR A 422 -30.20 14.69 3.97
CA TYR A 422 -29.58 15.77 3.22
C TYR A 422 -28.88 15.20 1.99
N ASN A 423 -29.16 15.70 0.78
CA ASN A 423 -28.49 15.24 -0.45
C ASN A 423 -27.78 16.36 -1.24
N PHE A 424 -27.32 17.41 -0.56
CA PHE A 424 -26.71 18.61 -1.15
C PHE A 424 -27.66 19.55 -1.90
N ASP A 425 -28.79 19.05 -2.42
CA ASP A 425 -29.80 19.87 -3.11
C ASP A 425 -31.08 20.07 -2.28
N LYS A 426 -31.39 19.12 -1.39
CA LYS A 426 -32.60 19.07 -0.59
C LYS A 426 -32.31 18.58 0.83
N ILE A 427 -33.15 19.04 1.76
CA ILE A 427 -33.27 18.52 3.12
C ILE A 427 -34.67 17.93 3.26
N TRP A 428 -34.78 16.72 3.79
CA TRP A 428 -36.04 16.10 4.17
C TRP A 428 -36.08 15.89 5.67
N ALA A 429 -37.22 16.21 6.27
CA ALA A 429 -37.54 15.86 7.64
C ALA A 429 -38.68 14.83 7.61
N GLU A 430 -38.56 13.77 8.40
CA GLU A 430 -39.64 12.80 8.59
C GLU A 430 -39.88 12.59 10.08
N LYS A 431 -41.14 12.81 10.48
CA LYS A 431 -41.67 12.59 11.84
C LYS A 431 -40.81 13.19 12.95
N VAL A 432 -40.27 14.39 12.71
CA VAL A 432 -39.45 15.10 13.67
C VAL A 432 -40.33 15.65 14.79
N SER A 433 -40.03 15.29 16.03
CA SER A 433 -40.71 15.82 17.22
C SER A 433 -39.81 16.84 17.91
N LEU A 434 -40.33 18.04 18.11
CA LEU A 434 -39.61 19.19 18.63
C LEU A 434 -40.31 19.68 19.89
N SER A 435 -39.54 20.01 20.91
CA SER A 435 -40.03 20.64 22.13
C SER A 435 -39.11 21.78 22.57
N SER A 436 -39.70 22.86 23.03
CA SER A 436 -39.01 23.95 23.72
C SER A 436 -39.95 24.46 24.81
N LYS A 437 -39.49 25.40 25.65
CA LYS A 437 -40.25 25.90 26.79
C LYS A 437 -41.68 26.36 26.42
N ASN A 438 -41.83 26.93 25.23
CA ASN A 438 -43.03 27.63 24.81
C ASN A 438 -43.74 27.00 23.60
N ILE A 439 -43.20 25.90 23.04
CA ILE A 439 -43.71 25.26 21.83
C ILE A 439 -43.41 23.76 21.83
N TYR A 440 -44.37 22.96 21.35
CA TYR A 440 -44.23 21.53 21.11
C TYR A 440 -44.82 21.20 19.73
N ILE A 441 -44.08 20.45 18.93
CA ILE A 441 -44.51 20.01 17.59
C ILE A 441 -44.27 18.51 17.51
N LYS A 442 -45.29 17.74 17.14
CA LYS A 442 -45.16 16.32 16.88
C LYS A 442 -45.19 16.02 15.38
N ASP A 443 -44.44 15.01 14.98
CA ASP A 443 -44.47 14.46 13.62
C ASP A 443 -44.25 15.49 12.47
N LEU A 444 -43.38 16.49 12.66
CA LEU A 444 -42.98 17.42 11.60
C LEU A 444 -42.35 16.64 10.44
N THR A 445 -42.93 16.77 9.25
CA THR A 445 -42.50 16.12 8.02
C THR A 445 -42.51 17.11 6.88
N GLY A 446 -41.49 17.11 6.05
CA GLY A 446 -41.46 17.95 4.86
C GLY A 446 -40.12 18.01 4.16
N GLU A 447 -40.04 18.86 3.15
CA GLU A 447 -38.83 19.07 2.37
C GLU A 447 -38.51 20.54 2.18
N LEU A 448 -37.21 20.83 2.13
CA LEU A 448 -36.65 22.13 1.76
C LEU A 448 -35.68 21.92 0.60
N SER A 449 -35.95 22.56 -0.54
CA SER A 449 -35.04 22.60 -1.67
C SER A 449 -34.05 23.75 -1.50
N LEU A 450 -32.76 23.45 -1.41
CA LEU A 450 -31.71 24.46 -1.17
C LEU A 450 -31.39 25.29 -2.41
N LYS A 451 -31.73 24.79 -3.60
CA LYS A 451 -31.47 25.49 -4.87
C LYS A 451 -32.38 26.71 -5.05
N ASN A 452 -33.67 26.53 -4.82
CA ASN A 452 -34.69 27.56 -5.02
C ASN A 452 -35.34 28.04 -3.71
N LEU A 453 -35.04 27.40 -2.59
CA LEU A 453 -35.60 27.67 -1.26
C LEU A 453 -37.10 27.36 -1.13
N ASP A 454 -37.65 26.51 -2.00
CA ASP A 454 -39.02 26.01 -1.83
C ASP A 454 -39.10 25.11 -0.61
N MET A 455 -40.12 25.33 0.21
CA MET A 455 -40.39 24.56 1.43
C MET A 455 -41.82 24.02 1.38
N ASP A 456 -41.99 22.75 1.73
CA ASP A 456 -43.29 22.12 1.99
C ASP A 456 -43.19 21.36 3.31
N LEU A 457 -43.96 21.77 4.31
CA LEU A 457 -43.96 21.24 5.66
C LEU A 457 -45.38 20.86 6.10
N ILE A 458 -45.45 19.77 6.84
CA ILE A 458 -46.64 19.28 7.52
C ILE A 458 -46.24 19.00 8.97
N ALA A 459 -46.99 19.54 9.92
CA ALA A 459 -46.82 19.29 11.36
C ALA A 459 -48.16 18.85 11.97
N LYS A 460 -48.10 18.03 13.02
CA LYS A 460 -49.29 17.52 13.72
C LYS A 460 -49.17 17.73 15.22
N ASN A 461 -50.30 17.77 15.93
CA ASN A 461 -50.36 17.91 17.39
C ASN A 461 -49.41 19.01 17.90
N ILE A 462 -49.61 20.22 17.40
CA ILE A 462 -48.80 21.38 17.73
C ILE A 462 -49.41 22.04 18.95
N TRP A 463 -48.58 22.34 19.93
CA TRP A 463 -48.94 23.15 21.08
C TRP A 463 -48.06 24.38 21.13
N ILE A 464 -48.68 25.54 21.32
CA ILE A 464 -48.00 26.83 21.37
C ILE A 464 -48.53 27.60 22.58
N SER A 465 -47.63 28.03 23.46
CA SER A 465 -48.01 28.89 24.59
C SER A 465 -48.35 30.32 24.14
N GLN A 466 -49.19 31.02 24.91
CA GLN A 466 -49.49 32.44 24.70
C GLN A 466 -48.22 33.28 24.52
N LYS A 467 -47.24 33.06 25.40
CA LYS A 467 -45.97 33.80 25.41
C LYS A 467 -45.23 33.71 24.08
N PHE A 468 -45.24 32.55 23.42
CA PHE A 468 -44.60 32.39 22.11
C PHE A 468 -45.31 33.21 21.02
N ILE A 469 -46.64 33.26 21.08
CA ILE A 469 -47.44 34.01 20.11
C ILE A 469 -47.22 35.52 20.29
N GLU A 470 -47.12 35.97 21.54
CA GLU A 470 -46.75 37.35 21.87
C GLU A 470 -45.36 37.70 21.33
N GLU A 471 -44.33 36.87 21.61
CA GLU A 471 -42.96 37.01 21.09
C GLU A 471 -42.91 37.04 19.54
N LEU A 472 -43.73 36.21 18.88
CA LEU A 472 -43.87 36.21 17.42
C LEU A 472 -44.58 37.47 16.91
N SER A 473 -45.60 37.96 17.62
CA SER A 473 -46.38 39.13 17.22
C SER A 473 -45.55 40.41 17.28
N GLU A 474 -44.58 40.51 18.20
CA GLU A 474 -43.63 41.62 18.23
C GLU A 474 -42.80 41.73 16.95
N LYS A 475 -42.60 40.59 16.26
CA LYS A 475 -41.79 40.48 15.03
C LYS A 475 -42.63 40.41 13.76
N ASN A 476 -43.96 40.38 13.85
CA ASN A 476 -44.89 40.21 12.73
C ASN A 476 -46.09 41.17 12.87
N GLU A 477 -46.11 42.24 12.07
CA GLU A 477 -47.14 43.30 12.14
C GLU A 477 -48.53 42.73 11.84
N LYS A 478 -48.68 41.80 10.88
CA LYS A 478 -49.97 41.15 10.59
C LYS A 478 -50.51 40.35 11.77
N LEU A 479 -49.64 39.60 12.46
CA LEU A 479 -50.05 38.81 13.63
C LEU A 479 -50.43 39.74 14.79
N LYS A 480 -49.69 40.83 14.98
CA LYS A 480 -50.00 41.87 15.97
C LYS A 480 -51.32 42.58 15.69
N ASP A 481 -51.56 42.95 14.44
CA ASP A 481 -52.81 43.54 13.97
C ASP A 481 -53.97 42.56 14.14
N PHE A 482 -53.77 41.28 13.86
CA PHE A 482 -54.78 40.25 14.08
C PHE A 482 -55.15 40.12 15.57
N ILE A 483 -54.16 39.98 16.45
CA ILE A 483 -54.37 39.84 17.89
C ILE A 483 -55.08 41.09 18.46
N SER A 484 -54.61 42.28 18.06
CA SER A 484 -55.19 43.56 18.53
C SER A 484 -56.59 43.84 17.98
N LYS A 485 -56.82 43.59 16.68
CA LYS A 485 -58.12 43.81 16.01
C LYS A 485 -59.23 42.93 16.59
N TYR A 486 -58.90 41.70 16.97
CA TYR A 486 -59.89 40.75 17.48
C TYR A 486 -59.90 40.63 19.01
N HIS A 487 -59.08 41.42 19.73
CA HIS A 487 -58.88 41.29 21.18
C HIS A 487 -58.65 39.83 21.62
N ALA A 488 -57.96 39.05 20.80
CA ALA A 488 -57.81 37.62 21.01
C ALA A 488 -56.85 37.38 22.18
N SER A 489 -57.34 36.74 23.24
CA SER A 489 -56.52 36.16 24.30
C SER A 489 -56.72 34.65 24.32
N PHE A 490 -55.63 33.94 24.53
CA PHE A 490 -55.59 32.48 24.57
C PHE A 490 -54.47 32.10 25.53
N GLU A 491 -54.71 31.16 26.45
CA GLU A 491 -53.66 30.64 27.33
C GLU A 491 -52.68 29.77 26.53
N GLU A 492 -53.24 28.93 25.65
CA GLU A 492 -52.52 27.97 24.82
C GLU A 492 -53.26 27.77 23.50
N VAL A 493 -52.53 27.49 22.42
CA VAL A 493 -53.08 27.14 21.11
C VAL A 493 -52.67 25.72 20.77
N TYR A 494 -53.68 24.88 20.53
CA TYR A 494 -53.51 23.51 20.04
C TYR A 494 -53.96 23.43 18.59
N LEU A 495 -53.08 22.94 17.71
CA LEU A 495 -53.40 22.67 16.31
C LEU A 495 -53.21 21.19 16.03
N ASP A 496 -54.27 20.51 15.61
CA ASP A 496 -54.18 19.11 15.18
C ASP A 496 -53.24 18.96 13.98
N TYR A 497 -53.22 19.98 13.12
CA TYR A 497 -52.56 19.97 11.83
C TYR A 497 -52.16 21.37 11.37
N LEU A 498 -50.95 21.49 10.86
CA LEU A 498 -50.46 22.67 10.14
C LEU A 498 -49.80 22.22 8.84
N LYS A 499 -50.14 22.88 7.73
CA LYS A 499 -49.43 22.75 6.47
C LYS A 499 -48.88 24.10 6.06
N TYR A 500 -47.60 24.14 5.73
CA TYR A 500 -46.92 25.33 5.24
C TYR A 500 -46.27 25.00 3.90
N LYS A 501 -46.52 25.83 2.89
CA LYS A 501 -45.90 25.68 1.57
C LYS A 501 -45.60 27.05 1.00
N ASP A 502 -44.32 27.38 0.91
CA ASP A 502 -43.88 28.68 0.42
C ASP A 502 -42.41 28.66 -0.04
N ASN A 503 -41.94 29.75 -0.64
CA ASN A 503 -40.57 29.96 -1.06
C ASN A 503 -39.83 30.88 -0.08
N LEU A 504 -38.79 30.36 0.58
CA LEU A 504 -37.98 31.07 1.58
C LEU A 504 -36.96 32.07 0.98
N SER A 505 -37.13 32.51 -0.27
CA SER A 505 -36.19 33.44 -0.94
C SER A 505 -36.06 34.80 -0.24
N PHE A 506 -37.05 35.20 0.55
CA PHE A 506 -36.97 36.41 1.37
C PHE A 506 -35.78 36.39 2.35
N PHE A 507 -35.31 35.21 2.79
CA PHE A 507 -34.11 35.08 3.62
C PHE A 507 -32.81 35.46 2.90
N LYS A 508 -32.78 35.56 1.56
CA LYS A 508 -31.57 35.98 0.81
C LYS A 508 -31.30 37.49 0.92
N ASN A 509 -32.27 38.29 1.35
CA ASN A 509 -32.14 39.73 1.46
C ASN A 509 -31.83 40.16 2.90
N GLU A 510 -30.54 40.12 3.30
CA GLU A 510 -30.06 40.58 4.62
C GLU A 510 -30.37 42.06 4.95
N LYS A 511 -31.01 42.82 4.05
CA LYS A 511 -31.40 44.23 4.26
C LYS A 511 -32.86 44.46 4.66
N SER A 512 -33.76 43.48 4.65
CA SER A 512 -35.14 43.73 5.08
C SER A 512 -35.28 43.49 6.58
N LYS A 513 -35.10 44.54 7.38
CA LYS A 513 -35.42 44.56 8.83
C LYS A 513 -36.93 44.60 9.14
N LYS A 514 -37.78 44.40 8.12
CA LYS A 514 -39.23 44.22 8.24
C LYS A 514 -39.64 43.26 7.13
N THR A 515 -40.03 42.05 7.47
CA THR A 515 -40.60 41.11 6.52
C THR A 515 -41.77 40.44 7.23
N ASP A 516 -42.96 40.55 6.65
CA ASP A 516 -44.18 39.93 7.14
C ASP A 516 -44.15 38.42 6.86
N TYR A 517 -44.39 37.60 7.90
CA TYR A 517 -44.21 36.13 7.84
C TYR A 517 -45.49 35.34 7.55
N LEU A 518 -46.56 35.98 7.07
CA LEU A 518 -47.84 35.32 6.79
C LEU A 518 -48.48 35.95 5.54
N ASP A 519 -48.45 35.24 4.41
CA ASP A 519 -49.35 35.46 3.27
C ASP A 519 -50.38 34.32 3.18
#